data_AF-A0A1Z4QR05-F1
#
_entry.id   AF-A0A1Z4QR05-F1
#
_cell.length_a   1.000
_cell.length_b   1.000
_cell.length_c   1.000
_cell.angle_alpha   90.00
_cell.angle_beta   90.00
_cell.angle_gamma   90.00
#
_symmetry.space_group_name_H-M   'P 1'
#
loop_
_entity.id
_entity.type
_entity.pdbx_description
1 polymer ?
#
loop_
_entity_poly.entity_id
_entity_poly.type
_entity_poly.pdbx_seq_one_letter_code
_entity_poly.pdbx_strand_id
1 'polypeptide(L)'
;MSPTQSIKSDPVNSRILVPQRYNRQPVISRLVSRYGLTVNIKAASLVSGSNSDGWFDLEISGNPQKLTNSLSYLQGLGVNLVQLAIANHIQSNQSSQSFPHIDSNLIQRQPGLLTTRWHKQFQQWISKGQTNRLRLQLCILKAYHEKPIISELVSGYGLTVNITNALLNPHLQDDGWFDLDLWGRTKQLQASLSYLENLGLPIWLDASSFYSDRHLIE
;
A
#
# COMPACT_ATOMS: atom_id res chain seq x y z
N MET A 1 -39.80 -1.24 -1.67
CA MET A 1 -38.47 -0.61 -1.85
C MET A 1 -37.53 -1.68 -2.37
N SER A 2 -37.07 -1.54 -3.61
CA SER A 2 -36.20 -2.52 -4.26
C SER A 2 -34.75 -2.33 -3.81
N PRO A 3 -33.98 -3.39 -3.55
CA PRO A 3 -32.57 -3.27 -3.22
C PRO A 3 -31.82 -2.80 -4.48
N THR A 4 -31.14 -1.67 -4.40
CA THR A 4 -30.25 -1.19 -5.46
C THR A 4 -29.13 -2.20 -5.61
N GLN A 5 -29.18 -3.06 -6.63
CA GLN A 5 -28.07 -3.95 -6.96
C GLN A 5 -26.83 -3.08 -7.20
N SER A 6 -25.81 -3.29 -6.37
CA SER A 6 -24.50 -2.68 -6.52
C SER A 6 -23.91 -3.16 -7.85
N ILE A 7 -24.07 -2.37 -8.91
CA ILE A 7 -23.37 -2.59 -10.18
C ILE A 7 -21.88 -2.42 -9.91
N LYS A 8 -21.16 -3.53 -9.83
CA LYS A 8 -19.70 -3.56 -9.78
C LYS A 8 -19.22 -3.54 -11.23
N SER A 9 -18.43 -2.52 -11.61
CA SER A 9 -17.78 -2.54 -12.93
C SER A 9 -16.61 -3.50 -12.93
N ASP A 10 -16.21 -3.90 -14.14
CA ASP A 10 -14.93 -4.55 -14.35
C ASP A 10 -13.79 -3.71 -13.75
N PRO A 11 -12.72 -4.35 -13.27
CA PRO A 11 -11.56 -3.63 -12.76
C PRO A 11 -10.94 -2.73 -13.84
N VAL A 12 -10.48 -1.56 -13.40
CA VAL A 12 -9.73 -0.62 -14.23
C VAL A 12 -8.26 -0.69 -13.84
N ASN A 13 -7.41 -0.91 -14.83
CA ASN A 13 -5.96 -0.90 -14.64
C ASN A 13 -5.40 0.48 -14.95
N SER A 14 -4.60 1.03 -14.04
CA SER A 14 -4.02 2.35 -14.21
C SER A 14 -2.64 2.50 -13.64
N ARG A 15 -1.73 3.10 -14.41
CA ARG A 15 -0.48 3.62 -13.89
C ARG A 15 -0.70 5.04 -13.37
N ILE A 16 -0.36 5.25 -12.10
CA ILE A 16 -0.36 6.58 -11.49
C ILE A 16 1.08 7.02 -11.17
N LEU A 17 1.39 8.29 -11.38
CA LEU A 17 2.59 8.96 -10.90
C LEU A 17 2.20 9.83 -9.70
N VAL A 18 2.69 9.47 -8.53
CA VAL A 18 2.44 10.18 -7.27
C VAL A 18 3.56 11.19 -7.06
N PRO A 19 3.25 12.51 -7.08
CA PRO A 19 4.26 13.52 -6.85
C PRO A 19 4.96 13.36 -5.50
N GLN A 20 6.27 13.56 -5.47
CA GLN A 20 7.09 13.38 -4.26
C GLN A 20 6.56 14.15 -3.03
N ARG A 21 5.94 15.32 -3.23
CA ARG A 21 5.28 16.12 -2.18
C ARG A 21 4.20 15.35 -1.40
N TYR A 22 3.72 14.23 -1.93
CA TYR A 22 2.73 13.35 -1.32
C TYR A 22 3.33 12.08 -0.69
N ASN A 23 4.66 11.90 -0.62
CA ASN A 23 5.28 10.70 -0.03
C ASN A 23 4.91 10.46 1.45
N ARG A 24 4.42 11.48 2.15
CA ARG A 24 3.92 11.39 3.53
C ARG A 24 2.39 11.39 3.62
N GLN A 25 1.69 11.29 2.50
CA GLN A 25 0.24 11.36 2.43
C GLN A 25 -0.37 10.05 1.90
N PRO A 26 -1.45 9.55 2.52
CA PRO A 26 -2.09 8.28 2.17
C PRO A 26 -2.90 8.37 0.87
N VAL A 27 -2.25 8.65 -0.27
CA VAL A 27 -2.91 8.88 -1.58
C VAL A 27 -3.74 7.67 -1.99
N ILE A 28 -3.13 6.47 -1.97
CA ILE A 28 -3.80 5.21 -2.34
C ILE A 28 -4.85 4.81 -1.30
N SER A 29 -4.54 4.90 0.00
CA SER A 29 -5.50 4.57 1.07
C SER A 29 -6.76 5.46 1.06
N ARG A 30 -6.68 6.69 0.54
CA ARG A 30 -7.87 7.54 0.33
C ARG A 30 -8.79 7.01 -0.77
N LEU A 31 -8.27 6.34 -1.81
CA LEU A 31 -9.11 5.67 -2.81
C LEU A 31 -10.00 4.62 -2.15
N VAL A 32 -9.43 3.88 -1.19
CA VAL A 32 -10.15 2.84 -0.45
C VAL A 32 -11.11 3.45 0.56
N SER A 33 -10.60 4.25 1.51
CA SER A 33 -11.38 4.75 2.65
C SER A 33 -12.45 5.77 2.27
N ARG A 34 -12.18 6.67 1.31
CA ARG A 34 -13.11 7.76 0.95
C ARG A 34 -14.08 7.35 -0.17
N TYR A 35 -13.61 6.55 -1.12
CA TYR A 35 -14.40 6.17 -2.29
C TYR A 35 -14.95 4.74 -2.21
N GLY A 36 -14.53 3.94 -1.23
CA GLY A 36 -14.99 2.57 -1.08
C GLY A 36 -14.51 1.65 -2.21
N LEU A 37 -13.35 1.97 -2.79
CA LEU A 37 -12.77 1.19 -3.88
C LEU A 37 -11.85 0.10 -3.33
N THR A 38 -11.74 -1.00 -4.05
CA THR A 38 -10.68 -1.98 -3.82
C THR A 38 -9.53 -1.67 -4.77
N VAL A 39 -8.33 -1.49 -4.23
CA VAL A 39 -7.11 -1.22 -4.99
C VAL A 39 -6.11 -2.36 -4.77
N ASN A 40 -5.76 -3.05 -5.84
CA ASN A 40 -4.60 -3.93 -5.85
C ASN A 40 -3.41 -3.22 -6.49
N ILE A 41 -2.20 -3.39 -5.93
CA ILE A 41 -0.97 -2.82 -6.50
C ILE A 41 -0.27 -3.93 -7.26
N LYS A 42 -0.20 -3.80 -8.58
CA LYS A 42 0.37 -4.79 -9.51
C LYS A 42 1.86 -4.58 -9.74
N ALA A 43 2.30 -3.33 -9.66
CA ALA A 43 3.71 -2.94 -9.76
C ALA A 43 3.91 -1.61 -9.04
N ALA A 44 5.12 -1.36 -8.54
CA ALA A 44 5.41 -0.11 -7.86
C ALA A 44 6.92 0.19 -7.88
N SER A 45 7.23 1.48 -8.00
CA SER A 45 8.53 2.02 -7.62
C SER A 45 8.32 3.36 -6.95
N LEU A 46 8.67 3.43 -5.68
CA LEU A 46 8.68 4.66 -4.90
C LEU A 46 9.90 4.58 -4.01
N VAL A 47 10.83 5.53 -4.14
CA VAL A 47 12.02 5.61 -3.29
C VAL A 47 11.94 6.87 -2.44
N SER A 48 11.90 6.70 -1.13
CA SER A 48 11.90 7.82 -0.19
C SER A 48 13.15 8.69 -0.34
N GLY A 49 12.98 10.02 -0.30
CA GLY A 49 14.10 10.97 -0.44
C GLY A 49 14.65 11.14 -1.86
N SER A 50 14.15 10.39 -2.85
CA SER A 50 14.48 10.64 -4.26
C SER A 50 13.78 11.92 -4.76
N ASN A 51 14.40 12.63 -5.71
CA ASN A 51 13.80 13.81 -6.38
C ASN A 51 12.83 13.43 -7.49
N SER A 52 12.53 12.14 -7.67
CA SER A 52 11.64 11.60 -8.68
C SER A 52 10.29 11.24 -8.09
N ASP A 53 9.24 11.40 -8.90
CA ASP A 53 7.92 10.90 -8.56
C ASP A 53 7.92 9.37 -8.47
N GLY A 54 7.19 8.84 -7.49
CA GLY A 54 6.94 7.41 -7.41
C GLY A 54 5.81 7.01 -8.35
N TRP A 55 5.83 5.79 -8.87
CA TRP A 55 4.76 5.27 -9.70
C TRP A 55 4.19 3.95 -9.16
N PHE A 56 2.92 3.73 -9.47
CA PHE A 56 2.18 2.52 -9.09
C PHE A 56 1.29 2.08 -10.25
N ASP A 57 1.33 0.80 -10.59
CA ASP A 57 0.31 0.16 -11.41
C ASP A 57 -0.76 -0.40 -10.50
N LEU A 58 -1.97 0.10 -10.66
CA LEU A 58 -3.12 -0.20 -9.83
C LEU A 58 -4.16 -0.95 -10.64
N GLU A 59 -4.71 -2.00 -10.07
CA GLU A 59 -6.01 -2.52 -10.46
C GLU A 59 -7.05 -1.98 -9.48
N ILE A 60 -8.05 -1.25 -9.98
CA ILE A 60 -9.04 -0.54 -9.17
C ILE A 60 -10.42 -1.07 -9.52
N SER A 61 -11.15 -1.57 -8.53
CA SER A 61 -12.52 -2.06 -8.72
C SER A 61 -13.48 -1.45 -7.69
N GLY A 62 -14.76 -1.40 -8.03
CA GLY A 62 -15.80 -0.87 -7.15
C GLY A 62 -16.95 -0.22 -7.91
N ASN A 63 -17.61 0.73 -7.26
CA ASN A 63 -18.70 1.48 -7.88
C ASN A 63 -18.17 2.46 -8.96
N PRO A 64 -18.74 2.49 -10.17
CA PRO A 64 -18.24 3.31 -11.28
C PRO A 64 -18.24 4.83 -11.00
N GLN A 65 -19.26 5.32 -10.31
CA GLN A 65 -19.35 6.74 -9.94
C GLN A 65 -18.28 7.09 -8.92
N LYS A 66 -18.05 6.21 -7.93
CA LYS A 66 -16.98 6.39 -6.95
C LYS A 66 -15.59 6.32 -7.59
N LEU A 67 -15.40 5.43 -8.56
CA LEU A 67 -14.18 5.35 -9.35
C LEU A 67 -13.91 6.67 -10.08
N THR A 68 -14.89 7.18 -10.82
CA THR A 68 -14.80 8.45 -11.56
C THR A 68 -14.44 9.61 -10.62
N ASN A 69 -15.13 9.70 -9.47
CA ASN A 69 -14.86 10.73 -8.48
C ASN A 69 -13.45 10.60 -7.87
N SER A 70 -12.94 9.38 -7.73
CA SER A 70 -11.59 9.12 -7.20
C SER A 70 -10.50 9.53 -8.18
N LEU A 71 -10.71 9.28 -9.48
CA LEU A 71 -9.79 9.72 -10.54
C LEU A 71 -9.73 11.25 -10.63
N SER A 72 -10.88 11.91 -10.52
CA SER A 72 -10.96 13.38 -10.44
C SER A 72 -10.18 13.93 -9.24
N TYR A 73 -10.25 13.24 -8.10
CA TYR A 73 -9.45 13.58 -6.92
C TYR A 73 -7.95 13.42 -7.15
N LEU A 74 -7.50 12.33 -7.78
CA LEU A 74 -6.09 12.13 -8.14
C LEU A 74 -5.59 13.23 -9.07
N GLN A 75 -6.37 13.58 -10.10
CA GLN A 75 -6.06 14.68 -11.00
C GLN A 75 -5.98 16.03 -10.26
N GLY A 76 -6.91 16.29 -9.33
CA GLY A 76 -6.87 17.50 -8.49
C GLY A 76 -5.64 17.60 -7.59
N LEU A 77 -5.04 16.47 -7.21
CA LEU A 77 -3.75 16.45 -6.52
C LEU A 77 -2.56 16.70 -7.47
N GLY A 78 -2.77 16.66 -8.78
CA GLY A 78 -1.71 16.64 -9.79
C GLY A 78 -1.01 15.29 -9.89
N VAL A 79 -1.70 14.19 -9.52
CA VAL A 79 -1.25 12.82 -9.82
C VAL A 79 -1.53 12.56 -11.30
N ASN A 80 -0.48 12.21 -12.05
CA ASN A 80 -0.62 11.94 -13.47
C ASN A 80 -1.11 10.49 -13.69
N LEU A 81 -2.14 10.32 -14.52
CA LEU A 81 -2.72 9.05 -14.92
C LEU A 81 -2.17 8.68 -16.30
N VAL A 82 -1.15 7.83 -16.36
CA VAL A 82 -0.38 7.55 -17.59
C VAL A 82 -1.06 6.50 -18.47
N GLN A 83 -1.79 5.58 -17.86
CA GLN A 83 -2.54 4.53 -18.57
C GLN A 83 -3.86 4.31 -17.84
N LEU A 84 -4.96 4.22 -18.59
CA LEU A 84 -6.26 3.85 -18.04
C LEU A 84 -6.85 2.79 -18.97
N ALA A 85 -6.69 1.52 -18.62
CA ALA A 85 -7.31 0.41 -19.33
C ALA A 85 -8.60 0.05 -18.60
N ILE A 86 -9.74 0.40 -19.21
CA ILE A 86 -11.05 -0.07 -18.78
C ILE A 86 -11.26 -1.38 -19.53
N ALA A 87 -11.57 -2.48 -18.83
CA ALA A 87 -11.89 -3.73 -19.49
C ALA A 87 -13.00 -3.48 -20.53
N ASN A 88 -12.69 -3.77 -21.80
CA ASN A 88 -13.48 -3.56 -23.02
C ASN A 88 -13.40 -2.23 -23.78
N HIS A 89 -12.64 -1.21 -23.34
CA HIS A 89 -12.30 -0.07 -24.20
C HIS A 89 -10.89 0.47 -23.88
N ILE A 90 -9.91 0.14 -24.73
CA ILE A 90 -8.55 0.67 -24.66
C ILE A 90 -8.31 1.58 -25.87
N GLN A 91 -8.02 2.85 -25.60
CA GLN A 91 -7.24 3.72 -26.49
C GLN A 91 -6.05 4.26 -25.69
N SER A 92 -4.85 3.76 -25.96
CA SER A 92 -3.78 4.59 -26.53
C SER A 92 -2.52 3.78 -26.79
N ASN A 93 -1.79 4.23 -27.81
CA ASN A 93 -0.61 3.66 -28.42
C ASN A 93 0.67 3.90 -27.60
N GLN A 94 1.54 2.88 -27.67
CA GLN A 94 3.02 2.89 -27.71
C GLN A 94 3.81 3.78 -26.73
N SER A 95 4.60 3.14 -25.87
CA SER A 95 6.03 2.87 -26.16
C SER A 95 6.67 2.09 -25.01
N SER A 96 7.13 0.89 -25.32
CA SER A 96 8.00 0.12 -24.44
C SER A 96 9.40 0.75 -24.47
N GLN A 97 9.84 1.34 -23.37
CA GLN A 97 11.26 1.62 -23.15
C GLN A 97 11.73 0.84 -21.93
N SER A 98 12.80 0.05 -22.13
CA SER A 98 13.52 -0.59 -21.04
C SER A 98 14.35 0.44 -20.29
N PHE A 99 14.50 0.23 -18.99
CA PHE A 99 15.26 1.11 -18.10
C PHE A 99 16.17 0.28 -17.17
N PRO A 100 17.23 0.92 -16.63
CA PRO A 100 18.52 0.28 -16.38
C PRO A 100 18.56 -0.56 -15.10
N HIS A 101 19.41 -1.57 -15.13
CA HIS A 101 19.79 -2.38 -13.97
C HIS A 101 20.38 -1.49 -12.87
N ILE A 102 19.74 -1.53 -11.69
CA ILE A 102 20.36 -1.10 -10.44
C ILE A 102 20.86 -2.36 -9.74
N ASP A 103 22.14 -2.34 -9.39
CA ASP A 103 22.91 -3.48 -8.90
C ASP A 103 22.27 -4.18 -7.69
N SER A 104 22.15 -5.50 -7.85
CA SER A 104 21.54 -6.49 -6.97
C SER A 104 22.42 -6.86 -5.76
N ASN A 105 22.88 -5.88 -4.99
CA ASN A 105 23.73 -6.11 -3.81
C ASN A 105 23.07 -5.84 -2.44
N LEU A 106 21.73 -5.83 -2.35
CA LEU A 106 21.02 -5.74 -1.06
C LEU A 106 20.31 -7.04 -0.62
N ILE A 107 20.39 -8.12 -1.41
CA ILE A 107 19.78 -9.41 -1.06
C ILE A 107 20.78 -10.27 -0.28
N GLN A 108 21.07 -9.86 0.96
CA GLN A 108 21.58 -10.79 1.97
C GLN A 108 20.94 -10.49 3.32
N ARG A 109 19.61 -10.63 3.40
CA ARG A 109 18.92 -10.82 4.67
C ARG A 109 18.29 -12.21 4.65
N GLN A 110 18.91 -13.11 5.42
CA GLN A 110 18.55 -14.51 5.50
C GLN A 110 17.05 -14.70 5.81
N PRO A 111 16.30 -15.47 5.01
CA PRO A 111 14.87 -15.69 5.17
C PRO A 111 14.57 -16.83 6.17
N GLY A 112 15.10 -16.73 7.39
CA GLY A 112 14.82 -17.72 8.44
C GLY A 112 15.02 -17.12 9.82
N LEU A 113 14.10 -17.39 10.75
CA LEU A 113 14.16 -17.06 12.20
C LEU A 113 13.65 -15.68 12.70
N LEU A 114 12.59 -15.07 12.16
CA LEU A 114 12.05 -13.82 12.76
C LEU A 114 10.54 -13.75 13.08
N THR A 115 9.75 -14.81 12.86
CA THR A 115 8.28 -14.72 13.01
C THR A 115 7.74 -14.79 14.44
N THR A 116 8.57 -14.99 15.49
CA THR A 116 8.05 -15.27 16.86
C THR A 116 8.44 -14.25 17.93
N ARG A 117 9.33 -13.29 17.65
CA ARG A 117 9.93 -12.46 18.71
C ARG A 117 9.24 -11.09 18.90
N TRP A 118 8.65 -10.51 17.86
CA TRP A 118 7.98 -9.22 17.97
C TRP A 118 6.61 -9.31 18.68
N HIS A 119 5.91 -10.46 18.62
CA HIS A 119 4.60 -10.65 19.26
C HIS A 119 4.57 -10.26 20.72
N LYS A 120 5.46 -10.81 21.56
CA LYS A 120 5.35 -10.58 23.01
C LYS A 120 5.60 -9.13 23.41
N GLN A 121 6.65 -8.52 22.88
CA GLN A 121 7.01 -7.14 23.22
C GLN A 121 5.99 -6.15 22.63
N PHE A 122 5.54 -6.38 21.40
CA PHE A 122 4.63 -5.47 20.71
C PHE A 122 3.17 -5.62 21.18
N GLN A 123 2.69 -6.85 21.45
CA GLN A 123 1.37 -7.06 22.07
C GLN A 123 1.31 -6.41 23.44
N GLN A 124 2.36 -6.53 24.27
CA GLN A 124 2.43 -5.82 25.55
C GLN A 124 2.33 -4.30 25.42
N TRP A 125 2.85 -3.72 24.33
CA TRP A 125 2.81 -2.29 24.07
C TRP A 125 1.46 -1.82 23.50
N ILE A 126 0.90 -2.54 22.52
CA ILE A 126 -0.46 -2.31 22.04
C ILE A 126 -1.45 -2.45 23.19
N SER A 127 -1.34 -3.47 24.04
CA SER A 127 -2.24 -3.65 25.20
C SER A 127 -2.18 -2.48 26.19
N LYS A 128 -1.09 -1.71 26.22
CA LYS A 128 -0.97 -0.49 27.04
C LYS A 128 -1.58 0.76 26.38
N GLY A 129 -2.09 0.67 25.15
CA GLY A 129 -2.76 1.77 24.44
C GLY A 129 -1.85 2.92 24.03
N GLN A 130 -0.53 2.70 23.94
CA GLN A 130 0.46 3.78 23.89
C GLN A 130 0.75 4.35 22.49
N THR A 131 0.12 3.84 21.43
CA THR A 131 0.28 4.45 20.10
C THR A 131 -0.92 4.15 19.19
N ASN A 132 -1.22 5.12 18.33
CA ASN A 132 -2.16 5.02 17.21
C ASN A 132 -1.43 5.00 15.85
N ARG A 133 -0.10 4.89 15.86
CA ARG A 133 0.77 4.89 14.68
C ARG A 133 1.79 3.75 14.75
N LEU A 134 2.04 3.12 13.60
CA LEU A 134 3.01 2.05 13.47
C LEU A 134 3.74 2.15 12.13
N ARG A 135 5.06 2.07 12.15
CA ARG A 135 5.87 1.91 10.94
C ARG A 135 6.39 0.49 10.81
N LEU A 136 6.27 -0.07 9.62
CA LEU A 136 6.76 -1.41 9.33
C LEU A 136 7.18 -1.55 7.87
N GLN A 137 8.06 -2.50 7.61
CA GLN A 137 8.30 -3.04 6.29
C GLN A 137 7.49 -4.32 6.11
N LEU A 138 6.80 -4.43 4.98
CA LEU A 138 5.97 -5.57 4.59
C LEU A 138 6.54 -6.18 3.31
N CYS A 139 6.73 -7.50 3.31
CA CYS A 139 7.02 -8.27 2.11
C CYS A 139 5.74 -8.97 1.64
N ILE A 140 5.19 -8.55 0.49
CA ILE A 140 4.07 -9.18 -0.18
C ILE A 140 4.62 -10.26 -1.11
N LEU A 141 4.46 -11.52 -0.70
CA LEU A 141 4.95 -12.65 -1.48
C LEU A 141 4.25 -12.71 -2.84
N LYS A 142 4.95 -13.25 -3.85
CA LYS A 142 4.41 -13.41 -5.21
C LYS A 142 3.01 -14.03 -5.28
N ALA A 143 2.73 -15.04 -4.44
CA ALA A 143 1.42 -15.70 -4.36
C ALA A 143 0.27 -14.75 -3.95
N TYR A 144 0.58 -13.57 -3.45
CA TYR A 144 -0.35 -12.54 -3.01
C TYR A 144 -0.40 -11.30 -3.93
N HIS A 145 0.33 -11.26 -5.06
CA HIS A 145 0.31 -10.12 -6.00
C HIS A 145 -1.05 -9.89 -6.68
N GLU A 146 -1.92 -10.91 -6.69
CA GLU A 146 -3.31 -10.80 -7.16
C GLU A 146 -4.29 -10.41 -6.05
N LYS A 147 -3.82 -10.23 -4.81
CA LYS A 147 -4.67 -9.91 -3.66
C LYS A 147 -4.44 -8.48 -3.18
N PRO A 148 -5.51 -7.72 -2.91
CA PRO A 148 -5.41 -6.31 -2.53
C PRO A 148 -5.06 -6.16 -1.04
N ILE A 149 -3.91 -6.70 -0.61
CA ILE A 149 -3.51 -6.80 0.82
C ILE A 149 -3.54 -5.42 1.50
N ILE A 150 -2.97 -4.39 0.87
CA ILE A 150 -2.94 -3.04 1.42
C ILE A 150 -4.34 -2.41 1.49
N SER A 151 -5.23 -2.70 0.53
CA SER A 151 -6.62 -2.25 0.63
C SER A 151 -7.32 -2.92 1.79
N GLU A 152 -7.08 -4.20 2.05
CA GLU A 152 -7.70 -4.93 3.17
C GLU A 152 -7.31 -4.32 4.52
N LEU A 153 -6.07 -3.87 4.68
CA LEU A 153 -5.64 -3.09 5.86
C LEU A 153 -6.51 -1.84 6.07
N VAL A 154 -6.92 -1.19 4.99
CA VAL A 154 -7.74 0.03 5.03
C VAL A 154 -9.22 -0.29 5.23
N SER A 155 -9.82 -1.13 4.37
CA SER A 155 -11.26 -1.41 4.40
C SER A 155 -11.67 -2.40 5.47
N GLY A 156 -10.90 -3.47 5.67
CA GLY A 156 -11.21 -4.54 6.62
C GLY A 156 -10.87 -4.16 8.06
N TYR A 157 -9.80 -3.41 8.25
CA TYR A 157 -9.30 -3.06 9.60
C TYR A 157 -9.45 -1.57 9.93
N GLY A 158 -9.82 -0.73 8.97
CA GLY A 158 -10.05 0.70 9.18
C GLY A 158 -8.78 1.49 9.46
N LEU A 159 -7.65 1.08 8.89
CA LEU A 159 -6.39 1.80 8.99
C LEU A 159 -6.27 2.90 7.92
N THR A 160 -5.57 3.96 8.25
CA THR A 160 -4.93 4.81 7.24
C THR A 160 -3.56 4.24 6.93
N VAL A 161 -3.27 3.99 5.65
CA VAL A 161 -1.99 3.42 5.21
C VAL A 161 -1.30 4.41 4.28
N ASN A 162 -0.12 4.89 4.67
CA ASN A 162 0.78 5.61 3.77
C ASN A 162 1.91 4.69 3.34
N ILE A 163 2.21 4.67 2.05
CA ILE A 163 3.33 3.92 1.48
C ILE A 163 4.47 4.93 1.32
N THR A 164 5.57 4.70 2.04
CA THR A 164 6.73 5.60 2.04
C THR A 164 7.84 5.13 1.11
N ASN A 165 7.86 3.84 0.82
CA ASN A 165 8.81 3.17 -0.07
C ASN A 165 8.09 1.96 -0.68
N ALA A 166 8.31 1.67 -1.95
CA ALA A 166 7.72 0.51 -2.61
C ALA A 166 8.63 0.00 -3.72
N LEU A 167 8.80 -1.32 -3.76
CA LEU A 167 9.47 -2.04 -4.83
C LEU A 167 8.65 -3.29 -5.13
N LEU A 168 7.96 -3.29 -6.27
CA LEU A 168 7.25 -4.46 -6.77
C LEU A 168 7.43 -4.52 -8.28
N ASN A 169 8.16 -5.54 -8.74
CA ASN A 169 8.37 -5.79 -10.15
C ASN A 169 7.62 -7.06 -10.58
N PRO A 170 6.51 -6.94 -11.35
CA PRO A 170 5.68 -8.09 -11.73
C PRO A 170 6.35 -9.00 -12.77
N HIS A 171 7.41 -8.52 -13.45
CA HIS A 171 8.12 -9.29 -14.46
C HIS A 171 9.26 -10.13 -13.87
N LEU A 172 9.72 -9.78 -12.67
CA LEU A 172 10.68 -10.58 -11.93
C LEU A 172 9.93 -11.58 -11.05
N GLN A 173 10.51 -12.74 -10.80
CA GLN A 173 9.94 -13.75 -9.89
C GLN A 173 10.01 -13.34 -8.41
N ASP A 174 10.20 -12.05 -8.13
CA ASP A 174 10.55 -11.53 -6.82
C ASP A 174 9.32 -11.09 -6.03
N ASP A 175 9.47 -11.08 -4.70
CA ASP A 175 8.46 -10.56 -3.79
C ASP A 175 8.42 -9.02 -3.81
N GLY A 176 7.29 -8.45 -3.39
CA GLY A 176 7.10 -7.00 -3.30
C GLY A 176 7.46 -6.46 -1.92
N TRP A 177 8.26 -5.42 -1.85
CA TRP A 177 8.67 -4.76 -0.60
C TRP A 177 7.99 -3.41 -0.44
N PHE A 178 7.40 -3.17 0.73
CA PHE A 178 6.69 -1.93 1.04
C PHE A 178 7.06 -1.42 2.43
N ASP A 179 7.50 -0.17 2.54
CA ASP A 179 7.65 0.51 3.82
C ASP A 179 6.36 1.30 4.10
N LEU A 180 5.62 0.87 5.12
CA LEU A 180 4.30 1.37 5.48
C LEU A 180 4.35 2.21 6.75
N ASP A 181 3.64 3.33 6.73
CA ASP A 181 3.28 4.12 7.91
C ASP A 181 1.76 3.97 8.11
N LEU A 182 1.38 3.34 9.21
CA LEU A 182 0.02 2.93 9.53
C LEU A 182 -0.53 3.81 10.64
N TRP A 183 -1.77 4.27 10.52
CA TRP A 183 -2.50 4.93 11.61
C TRP A 183 -3.84 4.26 11.84
N GLY A 184 -4.23 4.13 13.10
CA GLY A 184 -5.52 3.59 13.51
C GLY A 184 -5.62 3.43 15.01
N ARG A 185 -6.79 3.04 15.51
CA ARG A 185 -6.92 2.68 16.92
C ARG A 185 -6.08 1.45 17.21
N THR A 186 -5.59 1.35 18.44
CA THR A 186 -4.80 0.23 18.94
C THR A 186 -5.39 -1.14 18.58
N LYS A 187 -6.70 -1.34 18.76
CA LYS A 187 -7.39 -2.60 18.38
C LYS A 187 -7.38 -2.86 16.88
N GLN A 188 -7.45 -1.83 16.06
CA GLN A 188 -7.40 -1.93 14.59
C GLN A 188 -6.00 -2.33 14.13
N LEU A 189 -4.97 -1.69 14.69
CA LEU A 189 -3.57 -2.05 14.44
C LEU A 189 -3.31 -3.51 14.84
N GLN A 190 -3.76 -3.93 16.02
CA GLN A 190 -3.62 -5.31 16.48
C GLN A 190 -4.27 -6.31 15.51
N ALA A 191 -5.54 -6.08 15.15
CA ALA A 191 -6.27 -6.96 14.25
C ALA A 191 -5.64 -7.02 12.85
N SER A 192 -5.15 -5.90 12.33
CA SER A 192 -4.49 -5.85 11.02
C SER A 192 -3.16 -6.62 10.97
N LEU A 193 -2.44 -6.68 12.10
CA LEU A 193 -1.18 -7.41 12.18
C LEU A 193 -1.44 -8.90 12.28
N SER A 194 -2.43 -9.31 13.08
CA SER A 194 -2.89 -10.70 13.10
C SER A 194 -3.36 -11.16 11.72
N TYR A 195 -3.95 -10.28 10.91
CA TYR A 195 -4.25 -10.59 9.52
C TYR A 195 -3.01 -10.86 8.67
N LEU A 196 -2.01 -9.98 8.70
CA LEU A 196 -0.76 -10.16 7.94
C LEU A 196 -0.02 -11.44 8.37
N GLU A 197 -0.03 -11.75 9.67
CA GLU A 197 0.52 -12.99 10.22
C GLU A 197 -0.23 -14.23 9.74
N ASN A 198 -1.57 -14.20 9.75
CA ASN A 198 -2.39 -15.31 9.31
C ASN A 198 -2.19 -15.61 7.81
N LEU A 199 -1.81 -14.60 7.03
CA LEU A 199 -1.37 -14.78 5.64
C LEU A 199 0.07 -15.31 5.51
N GLY A 200 0.84 -15.32 6.60
CA GLY A 200 2.25 -15.71 6.62
C GLY A 200 3.17 -14.67 5.97
N LEU A 201 2.75 -13.40 5.88
CA LEU A 201 3.55 -12.36 5.23
C LEU A 201 4.69 -11.90 6.16
N PRO A 202 5.95 -11.84 5.67
CA PRO A 202 7.05 -11.30 6.44
C PRO A 202 6.87 -9.81 6.74
N ILE A 203 7.03 -9.43 8.00
CA ILE A 203 6.96 -8.04 8.46
C ILE A 203 8.13 -7.70 9.40
N TRP A 204 8.61 -6.46 9.32
CA TRP A 204 9.63 -5.92 10.21
C TRP A 204 9.16 -4.58 10.76
N LEU A 205 9.07 -4.46 12.09
CA LEU A 205 8.65 -3.21 12.73
C LEU A 205 9.83 -2.23 12.82
N ASP A 206 9.59 -0.97 12.49
CA ASP A 206 10.57 0.09 12.71
C ASP A 206 10.48 0.58 14.15
N ALA A 207 11.42 0.11 14.98
CA ALA A 207 11.47 0.45 16.39
C ALA A 207 11.84 1.92 16.68
N SER A 208 12.40 2.63 15.70
CA SER A 208 12.79 4.03 15.87
C SER A 208 11.57 4.96 15.99
N SER A 209 10.43 4.56 15.40
CA SER A 209 9.16 5.26 15.53
C SER A 209 8.63 5.30 16.99
N PHE A 210 9.13 4.43 17.87
CA PHE A 210 8.71 4.34 19.27
C PHE A 210 9.50 5.24 20.23
N TYR A 211 10.63 5.82 19.80
CA TYR A 211 11.47 6.68 20.65
C TYR A 211 11.22 8.17 20.42
N SER A 212 10.64 8.56 19.28
CA SER A 212 10.44 9.98 18.94
C SER A 212 9.29 10.64 19.73
N ASP A 213 8.31 9.86 20.23
CA ASP A 213 7.18 10.39 21.02
C ASP A 213 7.51 10.55 22.53
N ARG A 214 8.72 10.19 22.98
CA ARG A 214 9.13 10.33 24.40
C ARG A 214 9.84 11.64 24.73
N HIS A 215 10.10 12.53 23.77
CA HIS A 215 10.90 13.74 23.96
C HIS A 215 10.12 15.07 23.86
N LEU A 216 8.80 15.08 24.09
CA LEU A 216 8.00 16.31 24.11
C LEU A 216 7.36 16.62 25.47
N ILE A 217 7.89 16.06 26.56
CA ILE A 217 7.54 16.47 27.92
C ILE A 217 8.82 16.56 28.75
N GLU A 218 9.51 17.69 28.65
CA GLU A 218 10.33 18.27 29.72
C GLU A 218 10.01 19.76 29.82
#